data_AF-D6CQ32-F1
#
_entry.id   AF-D6CQ32-F1
#
_cell.length_a   1.000
_cell.length_b   1.000
_cell.length_c   1.000
_cell.angle_alpha   90.00
_cell.angle_beta   90.00
_cell.angle_gamma   90.00
#
_symmetry.space_group_name_H-M   'P 1'
#
loop_
_entity.id
_entity.type
_entity.pdbx_description
1 polymer ?
#
loop_
_entity_poly.entity_id
_entity_poly.type
_entity_poly.pdbx_seq_one_letter_code
_entity_poly.pdbx_strand_id
1 'polypeptide(L)' 'MSRQNPTQPAVQPPISPAPYVTIQLAAAITGLSQKAIRRKIEDGKWIEGREYKRSPDGGIFISIKGYTQWVEKATA' A
#
# COMPACT_ATOMS: atom_id res chain seq x y z
N MET A 1 25.84 -47.42 11.13
CA MET A 1 25.49 -46.21 11.91
C MET A 1 25.26 -45.05 10.94
N SER A 2 24.06 -44.96 10.35
CA SER A 2 23.70 -43.83 9.48
C SER A 2 22.95 -42.80 10.32
N ARG A 3 23.58 -41.66 10.56
CA ARG A 3 22.93 -40.51 11.21
C ARG A 3 21.96 -39.90 10.20
N GLN A 4 20.66 -40.04 10.45
CA GLN A 4 19.65 -39.29 9.69
C GLN A 4 19.84 -37.80 9.99
N ASN A 5 19.88 -36.99 8.94
CA ASN A 5 19.85 -35.53 9.01
C ASN A 5 18.41 -35.11 9.40
N PRO A 6 18.20 -34.36 10.49
CA PRO A 6 16.86 -33.90 10.82
C PRO A 6 16.39 -32.89 9.77
N THR A 7 15.24 -33.17 9.16
CA THR A 7 14.56 -32.31 8.19
C THR A 7 14.37 -30.92 8.80
N GLN A 8 15.07 -29.90 8.28
CA GLN A 8 14.84 -28.52 8.70
C GLN A 8 13.40 -28.13 8.35
N PRO A 9 12.63 -27.54 9.29
CA PRO A 9 11.31 -27.02 8.97
C PRO A 9 11.47 -25.91 7.93
N ALA A 10 10.70 -25.99 6.84
CA ALA A 10 10.71 -24.98 5.79
C ALA A 10 10.34 -23.61 6.38
N VAL A 11 11.30 -22.68 6.39
CA VAL A 11 11.06 -21.28 6.74
C VAL A 11 10.16 -20.66 5.68
N GLN A 12 8.91 -20.38 6.03
CA GLN A 12 7.99 -19.67 5.13
C GLN A 12 8.50 -18.23 4.93
N PRO A 13 8.53 -17.71 3.69
CA PRO A 13 8.91 -16.32 3.46
C PRO A 13 7.92 -15.38 4.17
N PRO A 14 8.39 -14.23 4.69
CA PRO A 14 7.51 -13.28 5.36
C PRO A 14 6.50 -12.71 4.36
N ILE A 15 5.20 -12.81 4.68
CA ILE A 15 4.14 -12.16 3.89
C ILE A 15 4.18 -10.67 4.18
N SER A 16 4.51 -9.88 3.17
CA SER A 16 4.51 -8.42 3.26
C SER A 16 3.22 -7.84 2.67
N PRO A 17 2.68 -6.76 3.25
CA PRO A 17 1.52 -6.08 2.70
C PRO A 17 1.83 -5.50 1.32
N ALA A 18 0.83 -5.48 0.44
CA ALA A 18 0.96 -4.88 -0.88
C ALA A 18 1.26 -3.37 -0.73
N PRO A 19 2.25 -2.82 -1.47
CA PRO A 19 2.62 -1.41 -1.36
C PRO A 19 1.56 -0.47 -1.97
N TYR A 20 0.76 -1.01 -2.90
CA TYR A 20 -0.32 -0.33 -3.57
C TYR A 20 -1.64 -1.05 -3.28
N VAL A 21 -2.66 -0.30 -2.91
CA VAL A 21 -3.98 -0.84 -2.59
C VAL A 21 -5.07 -0.09 -3.35
N THR A 22 -6.24 -0.70 -3.53
CA THR A 22 -7.39 -0.02 -4.14
C THR A 22 -7.88 1.13 -3.26
N ILE A 23 -8.63 2.08 -3.83
CA ILE A 23 -9.27 3.16 -3.06
C ILE A 23 -10.15 2.61 -1.93
N GLN A 24 -10.86 1.50 -2.16
CA GLN A 24 -11.71 0.88 -1.15
C GLN A 24 -10.89 0.39 0.05
N LEU A 25 -9.79 -0.33 -0.19
CA LEU A 25 -8.93 -0.82 0.88
C LEU A 25 -8.17 0.34 1.56
N ALA A 26 -7.67 1.31 0.80
CA ALA A 26 -7.06 2.52 1.35
C ALA A 26 -8.01 3.24 2.31
N ALA A 27 -9.28 3.39 1.92
CA ALA A 27 -10.30 4.00 2.78
C ALA A 27 -10.48 3.23 4.09
N ALA A 28 -10.55 1.89 4.01
CA ALA A 28 -10.72 1.04 5.17
C ALA A 28 -9.55 1.15 6.17
N ILE A 29 -8.31 1.17 5.68
CA ILE A 29 -7.12 1.12 6.56
C ILE A 29 -6.63 2.51 7.01
N THR A 30 -6.94 3.58 6.26
CA THR A 30 -6.55 4.96 6.63
C THR A 30 -7.64 5.72 7.38
N GLY A 31 -8.88 5.22 7.38
CA GLY A 31 -10.05 5.91 7.93
C GLY A 31 -10.57 7.06 7.04
N LEU A 32 -9.96 7.32 5.89
CA LEU A 32 -10.46 8.30 4.93
C LEU A 32 -11.66 7.72 4.16
N SER A 33 -12.66 8.56 3.85
CA SER A 33 -13.69 8.13 2.91
C SER A 33 -13.15 8.01 1.48
N GLN A 34 -13.70 7.10 0.68
CA GLN A 34 -13.35 6.99 -0.75
C GLN A 34 -13.53 8.34 -1.49
N LYS A 35 -14.55 9.11 -1.09
CA LYS A 35 -14.81 10.46 -1.62
C LYS A 35 -13.68 11.43 -1.27
N ALA A 36 -13.18 11.40 -0.04
CA ALA A 36 -12.05 12.24 0.38
C ALA A 36 -10.77 11.88 -0.38
N ILE A 37 -10.52 10.59 -0.62
CA ILE A 37 -9.38 10.12 -1.43
C ILE A 37 -9.49 10.64 -2.87
N ARG A 38 -10.63 10.44 -3.53
CA ARG A 38 -10.86 10.94 -4.90
C ARG A 38 -10.69 12.45 -4.98
N ARG A 39 -11.24 13.19 -4.01
CA ARG A 39 -11.12 14.65 -3.95
C ARG A 39 -9.67 15.11 -3.76
N LYS A 40 -8.84 14.39 -3.00
CA LYS A 40 -7.41 14.71 -2.88
C LYS A 40 -6.67 14.54 -4.20
N ILE A 41 -7.06 13.56 -5.02
CA ILE A 41 -6.52 13.34 -6.36
C ILE A 41 -7.01 14.44 -7.31
N GLU A 42 -8.31 14.72 -7.32
CA GLU A 42 -8.94 15.76 -8.15
C GLU A 42 -8.43 17.17 -7.83
N ASP A 43 -8.27 17.51 -6.55
CA ASP A 43 -7.72 18.79 -6.07
C ASP A 43 -6.21 18.90 -6.34
N GLY A 44 -5.53 17.85 -6.81
CA GLY A 44 -4.08 17.82 -7.01
C GLY A 44 -3.25 17.78 -5.72
N LYS A 45 -3.88 17.52 -4.56
CA LYS A 45 -3.19 17.38 -3.27
C LYS A 45 -2.38 16.09 -3.18
N TRP A 46 -2.84 15.05 -3.89
CA TRP A 46 -2.12 13.80 -4.09
C TRP A 46 -1.62 13.75 -5.52
N ILE A 47 -0.33 13.46 -5.68
CA ILE A 47 0.36 13.50 -6.98
C ILE A 47 0.48 12.09 -7.56
N GLU A 48 0.23 11.96 -8.86
CA GLU A 48 0.39 10.69 -9.58
C GLU A 48 1.86 10.24 -9.57
N GLY A 49 2.10 8.95 -9.32
CA GLY A 49 3.42 8.39 -9.13
C GLY A 49 3.99 8.57 -7.71
N ARG A 50 3.35 9.38 -6.86
CA ARG A 50 3.79 9.62 -5.47
C ARG A 50 2.81 9.06 -4.44
N GLU A 51 1.60 9.63 -4.37
CA GLU A 51 0.55 9.19 -3.45
C GLU A 51 -0.41 8.18 -4.09
N TYR A 52 -0.59 8.24 -5.41
CA TYR A 52 -1.43 7.30 -6.15
C TYR A 52 -0.83 6.96 -7.51
N LYS A 53 -1.31 5.88 -8.14
CA LYS A 53 -0.94 5.48 -9.51
C LYS A 53 -2.15 4.93 -10.26
N ARG A 54 -2.21 5.17 -11.56
CA ARG A 54 -3.18 4.53 -12.46
C ARG A 54 -2.59 3.24 -13.02
N SER A 55 -3.36 2.16 -12.98
CA SER A 55 -3.01 0.92 -13.68
C SER A 55 -3.17 1.11 -15.19
N PRO A 56 -2.55 0.27 -16.02
CA PRO A 56 -2.78 0.26 -17.46
C PRO A 56 -4.26 0.11 -17.82
N ASP A 57 -5.02 -0.62 -17.01
CA ASP A 57 -6.47 -0.84 -17.16
C ASP A 57 -7.34 0.33 -16.64
N GLY A 58 -6.73 1.44 -16.19
CA GLY A 58 -7.42 2.64 -15.72
C GLY A 58 -7.83 2.64 -14.24
N GLY A 59 -7.53 1.57 -13.49
CA GLY A 59 -7.79 1.48 -12.05
C GLY A 59 -6.87 2.40 -11.23
N ILE A 60 -7.39 3.01 -10.16
CA ILE A 60 -6.60 3.86 -9.26
C ILE A 60 -6.15 3.04 -8.05
N PHE A 61 -4.84 3.06 -7.82
CA PHE A 61 -4.21 2.45 -6.65
C PHE A 61 -3.51 3.50 -5.81
N ILE A 62 -3.62 3.38 -4.50
CA ILE A 62 -3.03 4.28 -3.52
C ILE A 62 -1.74 3.67 -3.00
N SER A 63 -0.67 4.47 -3.02
CA SER A 63 0.62 4.12 -2.42
C SER A 63 0.53 4.32 -0.91
N ILE A 64 0.65 3.25 -0.13
CA ILE A 64 0.61 3.37 1.34
C ILE A 64 1.80 4.18 1.84
N LYS A 65 2.98 3.93 1.27
CA LYS A 65 4.19 4.71 1.56
C LYS A 65 4.01 6.19 1.20
N GLY A 66 3.42 6.48 0.04
CA GLY A 66 3.15 7.86 -0.40
C GLY A 66 2.21 8.59 0.54
N TYR A 67 1.11 7.92 0.93
CA TYR A 67 0.19 8.43 1.94
C TYR A 67 0.90 8.73 3.26
N THR A 68 1.68 7.78 3.80
CA THR A 68 2.41 7.97 5.07
C THR A 68 3.30 9.22 5.01
N GLN A 69 4.12 9.34 3.96
CA GLN A 69 4.99 10.51 3.77
C GLN A 69 4.21 11.82 3.62
N TRP A 70 3.03 11.79 3.02
CA TRP A 70 2.17 12.96 2.89
C TRP A 70 1.61 13.41 4.24
N VAL A 71 1.19 12.46 5.09
CA VAL A 71 0.71 12.75 6.46
C VAL A 71 1.83 13.31 7.32
N GLU A 72 3.02 12.70 7.28
CA GLU A 72 4.19 13.14 8.04
C GLU A 72 4.60 14.56 7.66
N LYS A 73 4.58 14.90 6.37
CA LYS A 73 4.85 16.27 5.89
C LYS A 73 3.79 17.30 6.27
N ALA A 74 2.53 16.88 6.45
CA ALA A 74 1.48 17.79 6.88
C ALA A 74 1.62 18.20 8.36
N THR A 75 2.45 17.49 9.13
CA THR A 75 2.64 17.69 10.58
C THR A 75 3.98 18.36 10.90
N ALA A 76 4.84 18.58 9.90
CA ALA A 76 6.14 19.26 10.01
C ALA A 76 6.05 20.71 9.54
#